data_AF-A0A5E4JUA6-F1
#
_entry.id   AF-A0A5E4JUA6-F1
#
_cell.length_a   1.000
_cell.length_b   1.000
_cell.length_c   1.000
_cell.angle_alpha   90.00
_cell.angle_beta   90.00
_cell.angle_gamma   90.00
#
_symmetry.space_group_name_H-M   'P 1'
#
loop_
_entity.id
_entity.type
_entity.pdbx_description
1 polymer ?
#
loop_
_entity_poly.entity_id
_entity_poly.type
_entity_poly.pdbx_seq_one_letter_code
_entity_poly.pdbx_strand_id
1 'polypeptide(L)'
;MPYGEDSPVDLLIEKGGVFKRVQVKSTVPINGAVVCRLKSSNNWQVKKYTRAEIDFFAIYDLKNKKGYLLPIEEFEGRTEVYLRITDAKNNQKEGIRIAEKYIYF
;
A
#
# COMPACT_ATOMS: atom_id res chain seq x y z
N MET A 1 -11.18 15.35 10.46
CA MET A 1 -10.03 15.49 9.55
C MET A 1 -8.77 15.46 10.41
N PRO A 2 -7.76 14.63 10.09
CA PRO A 2 -6.47 14.73 10.77
C PRO A 2 -5.81 16.08 10.42
N TYR A 3 -5.42 16.86 11.43
CA TYR A 3 -4.72 18.14 11.31
C TYR A 3 -3.25 17.92 11.66
N GLY A 4 -2.34 18.13 10.70
CA GLY A 4 -0.89 18.02 10.88
C GLY A 4 -0.19 17.37 9.69
N GLU A 5 0.78 18.08 9.09
CA GLU A 5 1.60 17.66 7.94
C GLU A 5 2.43 16.38 8.16
N ASP A 6 2.41 15.81 9.39
CA ASP A 6 3.17 14.62 9.80
C ASP A 6 2.27 13.43 10.19
N SER A 7 0.96 13.49 9.93
CA SER A 7 0.08 12.35 10.24
C SER A 7 0.34 11.19 9.26
N PRO A 8 0.60 9.96 9.74
CA PRO A 8 0.72 8.77 8.88
C PRO A 8 -0.64 8.29 8.35
N VAL A 9 -1.71 9.06 8.56
CA VAL A 9 -3.09 8.69 8.20
C VAL A 9 -3.66 9.74 7.26
N ASP A 10 -3.84 9.37 5.99
CA ASP A 10 -4.51 10.25 5.02
C ASP A 10 -6.03 10.15 5.15
N LEU A 11 -6.55 8.94 5.39
CA LEU A 11 -7.98 8.66 5.42
C LEU A 11 -8.36 7.78 6.61
N LEU A 12 -9.60 7.97 7.09
CA LEU A 12 -10.29 7.05 7.98
C LEU A 12 -11.42 6.40 7.19
N ILE A 13 -11.44 5.08 7.15
CA ILE A 13 -12.58 4.32 6.63
C ILE A 13 -13.38 3.77 7.80
N GLU A 14 -14.70 3.86 7.74
CA GLU A 14 -15.61 3.31 8.74
C GLU A 14 -16.32 2.10 8.14
N LYS A 15 -16.38 1.01 8.90
CA LYS A 15 -17.18 -0.18 8.55
C LYS A 15 -17.74 -0.82 9.80
N GLY A 16 -19.06 -0.77 9.95
CA GLY A 16 -19.77 -1.43 11.06
C GLY A 16 -19.44 -0.83 12.43
N GLY A 17 -19.26 0.49 12.51
CA GLY A 17 -18.88 1.20 13.72
C GLY A 17 -17.39 1.15 14.05
N VAL A 18 -16.57 0.50 13.22
CA VAL A 18 -15.11 0.40 13.42
C VAL A 18 -14.40 1.32 12.44
N PHE A 19 -13.58 2.22 12.97
CA PHE A 19 -12.70 3.07 12.18
C PHE A 19 -11.36 2.39 11.91
N LYS A 20 -10.89 2.50 10.67
CA LYS A 20 -9.58 2.00 10.23
C LYS A 20 -8.77 3.12 9.63
N ARG A 21 -7.50 3.21 10.04
CA ARG A 21 -6.55 4.23 9.60
C ARG A 21 -5.87 3.79 8.32
N VAL A 22 -5.90 4.65 7.31
CA VAL A 22 -5.41 4.32 5.97
C VAL A 22 -4.38 5.34 5.51
N GLN A 23 -3.21 4.85 5.13
CA GLN A 23 -2.23 5.64 4.36
C GLN A 23 -2.47 5.41 2.87
N VAL A 24 -2.64 6.49 2.12
CA VAL A 24 -2.86 6.47 0.67
C VAL A 24 -1.54 6.69 -0.05
N LYS A 25 -1.31 5.91 -1.11
CA LYS A 25 -0.19 6.09 -2.03
C LYS A 25 -0.64 5.89 -3.47
N SER A 26 -0.15 6.71 -4.37
CA SER A 26 -0.38 6.56 -5.81
C SER A 26 0.88 6.08 -6.52
N THR A 27 0.74 5.25 -7.55
CA THR A 27 1.85 4.79 -8.37
C THR A 27 1.42 4.52 -9.81
N VAL A 28 2.40 4.31 -10.68
CA VAL A 28 2.25 3.84 -12.06
C VAL A 28 2.94 2.49 -12.14
N PRO A 29 2.34 1.47 -12.77
CA PRO A 29 2.88 0.13 -12.73
C PRO A 29 4.06 0.02 -13.70
N ILE A 30 5.10 -0.68 -13.27
CA ILE A 30 6.35 -0.87 -13.99
C ILE A 30 6.51 -2.35 -14.27
N ASN A 31 6.80 -2.72 -15.53
CA ASN A 31 7.01 -4.10 -15.96
C ASN A 31 5.88 -5.09 -15.59
N GLY A 32 4.63 -4.62 -15.52
CA GLY A 32 3.48 -5.47 -15.15
C GLY A 32 3.31 -5.65 -13.64
N ALA A 33 3.96 -4.81 -12.82
CA ALA A 33 3.78 -4.78 -11.37
C ALA A 33 3.50 -3.36 -10.87
N VAL A 34 2.56 -3.23 -9.94
CA VAL A 34 2.38 -2.05 -9.09
C VAL A 34 3.50 -2.06 -8.07
N VAL A 35 4.39 -1.07 -8.17
CA VAL A 35 5.50 -0.89 -7.24
C VAL A 35 5.21 0.31 -6.37
N CYS A 36 5.19 0.13 -5.05
CA CYS A 36 4.89 1.20 -4.12
C CYS A 36 5.86 1.19 -2.93
N ARG A 37 6.28 2.37 -2.50
CA ARG A 37 7.13 2.54 -1.32
C ARG A 37 6.25 2.56 -0.07
N LEU A 38 6.39 1.58 0.81
CA LEU A 38 5.70 1.50 2.11
C LEU A 38 6.49 2.21 3.22
N LYS A 39 7.14 3.32 2.89
CA LYS A 39 7.92 4.13 3.82
C LYS A 39 7.64 5.60 3.60
N SER A 40 7.84 6.39 4.64
CA SER A 40 8.10 7.81 4.52
C SER A 40 9.62 8.02 4.57
N SER A 41 10.15 8.97 3.81
CA SER A 41 11.58 9.28 3.83
C SER A 41 11.74 10.79 3.81
N ASN A 42 12.40 11.32 4.84
CA ASN A 42 12.90 12.68 4.85
C ASN A 42 14.43 12.64 4.65
N ASN A 43 15.07 13.82 4.54
CA ASN A 43 16.49 13.93 4.16
C ASN A 43 17.48 13.25 5.14
N TRP A 44 17.00 12.71 6.27
CA TRP A 44 17.83 12.11 7.33
C TRP A 44 17.33 10.76 7.84
N GLN A 45 16.06 10.41 7.65
CA GLN A 45 15.46 9.21 8.23
C GLN A 45 14.44 8.53 7.30
N VAL A 46 14.46 7.20 7.32
CA VAL A 46 13.45 6.35 6.70
C VAL A 46 12.49 5.88 7.78
N LYS A 47 11.26 6.38 7.75
CA LYS A 47 10.19 5.94 8.64
C LYS A 47 9.43 4.78 8.02
N LYS A 48 9.39 3.66 8.73
CA LYS A 48 8.60 2.48 8.39
C LYS A 48 7.28 2.54 9.15
N TYR A 49 6.19 2.21 8.49
CA TYR A 49 4.89 2.17 9.15
C TYR A 49 4.75 0.91 10.00
N THR A 50 4.07 1.09 11.12
CA THR A 50 3.69 0.02 12.04
C THR A 50 2.18 -0.09 12.16
N ARG A 51 1.68 -1.23 12.65
CA ARG A 51 0.26 -1.44 12.96
C ARG A 51 -0.29 -0.48 14.01
N ALA A 52 0.60 0.11 14.81
CA ALA A 52 0.25 1.14 15.78
C ALA A 52 -0.12 2.46 15.11
N GLU A 53 0.35 2.72 13.89
CA GLU A 53 0.12 3.97 13.16
C GLU A 53 -1.03 3.86 12.15
N ILE A 54 -1.06 2.79 11.36
CA ILE A 54 -2.05 2.57 10.31
C ILE A 54 -2.57 1.14 10.34
N ASP A 55 -3.78 0.94 9.82
CA ASP A 55 -4.38 -0.38 9.64
C ASP A 55 -4.20 -0.89 8.20
N PHE A 56 -4.23 0.02 7.21
CA PHE A 56 -4.13 -0.34 5.80
C PHE A 56 -3.28 0.65 4.99
N PHE A 57 -2.69 0.16 3.91
CA PHE A 57 -2.24 0.97 2.79
C PHE A 57 -3.24 0.90 1.65
N ALA A 58 -3.73 2.04 1.18
CA ALA A 58 -4.49 2.16 -0.06
C ALA A 58 -3.55 2.58 -1.18
N ILE A 59 -3.28 1.68 -2.13
CA ILE A 59 -2.45 1.95 -3.30
C ILE A 59 -3.34 2.19 -4.52
N TYR A 60 -3.21 3.34 -5.14
CA TYR A 60 -3.92 3.67 -6.37
C TYR A 60 -2.99 3.60 -7.59
N ASP A 61 -3.34 2.76 -8.55
CA ASP A 61 -2.68 2.63 -9.82
C ASP A 61 -3.26 3.61 -10.84
N LEU A 62 -2.48 4.65 -11.14
CA LEU A 62 -2.91 5.76 -12.01
C LEU A 62 -3.12 5.32 -13.47
N LYS A 63 -2.41 4.28 -13.92
CA LYS A 63 -2.46 3.82 -15.32
C LYS A 63 -3.70 2.99 -15.63
N ASN A 64 -3.99 1.98 -14.81
CA ASN A 64 -5.13 1.08 -14.99
C ASN A 64 -6.36 1.54 -14.22
N LYS A 65 -6.27 2.65 -13.46
CA LYS A 65 -7.35 3.20 -12.62
C LYS A 65 -7.90 2.17 -11.63
N LYS A 66 -7.00 1.46 -10.94
CA LYS A 66 -7.34 0.41 -9.96
C LYS A 66 -6.83 0.76 -8.57
N GLY A 67 -7.65 0.51 -7.55
CA GLY A 67 -7.27 0.64 -6.14
C GLY A 67 -6.96 -0.72 -5.52
N TYR A 68 -5.95 -0.75 -4.67
CA TYR A 68 -5.55 -1.93 -3.90
C TYR A 68 -5.49 -1.58 -2.42
N LEU A 69 -6.05 -2.44 -1.55
CA LEU A 69 -6.03 -2.26 -0.10
C LEU A 69 -5.19 -3.36 0.55
N LEU A 70 -4.10 -2.96 1.20
CA LEU A 70 -3.11 -3.87 1.79
C LEU A 70 -3.17 -3.77 3.31
N PRO A 71 -3.43 -4.87 4.04
CA PRO A 71 -3.43 -4.86 5.51
C PRO A 71 -2.02 -4.69 6.06
N ILE A 72 -1.83 -3.78 7.02
CA ILE A 72 -0.50 -3.53 7.62
C ILE A 72 0.14 -4.80 8.21
N GLU A 73 -0.67 -5.75 8.66
CA GLU A 73 -0.23 -7.03 9.26
C GLU A 73 0.66 -7.85 8.33
N GLU A 74 0.44 -7.78 7.00
CA GLU A 74 1.28 -8.48 6.01
C GLU A 74 2.55 -7.68 5.62
N PHE A 75 2.59 -6.38 5.93
CA PHE A 75 3.57 -5.43 5.38
C PHE A 75 4.29 -4.56 6.43
N GLU A 76 4.07 -4.80 7.72
CA GLU A 76 4.71 -4.07 8.82
C GLU A 76 6.24 -4.09 8.67
N GLY A 77 6.87 -2.92 8.86
CA GLY A 77 8.33 -2.80 8.78
C GLY A 77 8.94 -2.92 7.38
N ARG A 78 8.13 -3.17 6.34
CA ARG A 78 8.58 -3.20 4.94
C ARG A 78 8.73 -1.79 4.38
N THR A 79 9.62 -1.65 3.40
CA THR A 79 9.91 -0.38 2.74
C THR A 79 9.26 -0.26 1.37
N GLU A 80 8.87 -1.38 0.78
CA GLU A 80 8.32 -1.46 -0.57
C GLU A 80 7.49 -2.73 -0.76
N VAL A 81 6.61 -2.68 -1.76
CA VAL A 81 5.80 -3.80 -2.19
C VAL A 81 5.74 -3.82 -3.72
N TYR A 82 5.75 -5.05 -4.24
CA TYR A 82 5.52 -5.37 -5.65
C TYR A 82 4.25 -6.20 -5.73
N LEU A 83 3.20 -5.63 -6.32
CA LEU A 83 1.97 -6.36 -6.63
C LEU A 83 1.91 -6.63 -8.12
N ARG A 84 1.85 -7.90 -8.50
CA ARG A 84 1.93 -8.32 -9.89
C ARG A 84 0.55 -8.27 -10.55
N ILE A 85 0.41 -7.56 -11.67
CA ILE A 85 -0.82 -7.46 -12.47
C ILE A 85 -0.84 -8.50 -13.60
N THR A 86 0.30 -8.74 -14.24
CA THR A 86 0.45 -9.71 -15.34
C THR A 86 1.48 -10.76 -14.97
N ASP A 87 1.45 -11.96 -15.54
CA ASP A 87 2.45 -12.99 -15.24
C ASP A 87 3.90 -12.48 -15.27
N ALA A 88 4.72 -13.03 -14.38
CA ALA A 88 6.14 -12.73 -14.35
C ALA A 88 6.80 -13.21 -15.65
N LYS A 89 7.65 -12.39 -16.25
CA LYS A 89 8.36 -12.74 -17.51
C LYS A 89 9.15 -14.05 -17.40
N ASN A 90 9.58 -14.42 -16.20
CA ASN A 90 10.36 -15.63 -15.94
C ASN A 90 9.51 -16.81 -15.43
N ASN A 91 8.17 -16.77 -15.57
CA ASN A 91 7.25 -17.79 -15.03
C ASN A 91 7.44 -18.10 -13.52
N GLN A 92 8.07 -17.18 -12.78
CA GLN A 92 8.22 -17.31 -11.34
C GLN A 92 6.83 -17.29 -10.71
N LYS A 93 6.54 -18.24 -9.82
CA LYS A 93 5.27 -18.35 -9.11
C LYS A 93 5.44 -18.27 -7.59
N GLU A 94 6.64 -18.54 -7.09
CA GLU A 94 6.94 -18.48 -5.65
C GLU A 94 7.31 -17.06 -5.22
N GLY A 95 6.73 -16.62 -4.09
CA GLY A 95 6.98 -15.32 -3.48
C GLY A 95 6.29 -14.13 -4.16
N ILE A 96 5.48 -14.36 -5.20
CA ILE A 96 4.77 -13.31 -5.92
C ILE A 96 3.47 -12.94 -5.21
N ARG A 97 3.26 -11.64 -5.00
CA ARG A 97 1.98 -11.09 -4.57
C ARG A 97 1.17 -10.70 -5.79
N ILE A 98 0.10 -11.43 -6.08
CA ILE A 98 -0.83 -11.08 -7.15
C ILE A 98 -1.68 -9.89 -6.71
N ALA A 99 -1.78 -8.88 -7.57
CA ALA A 99 -2.50 -7.65 -7.26
C ALA A 99 -4.00 -7.89 -7.02
N GLU A 100 -4.58 -8.90 -7.68
CA GLU A 100 -5.97 -9.31 -7.54
C GLU A 100 -6.36 -9.71 -6.11
N LYS A 101 -5.43 -10.26 -5.31
CA LYS A 101 -5.68 -10.59 -3.89
C LYS A 101 -6.03 -9.34 -3.06
N TYR A 102 -5.59 -8.17 -3.50
CA TYR A 102 -5.71 -6.92 -2.77
C TYR A 102 -6.71 -5.96 -3.44
N ILE A 103 -7.45 -6.39 -4.45
CA ILE A 103 -8.53 -5.59 -5.03
C ILE A 103 -9.69 -5.57 -4.04
N TYR A 104 -10.04 -4.37 -3.58
CA TYR A 104 -11.13 -4.13 -2.65
C TYR A 104 -12.16 -3.19 -3.27
N PHE A 105 -12.61 -3.47 -4.50
CA PHE A 105 -13.76 -2.88 -5.17
C PHE A 105 -14.30 -3.84 -6.24
#